data_AF-A0A7L4QYN3-F1
#
_entry.id   AF-A0A7L4QYN3-F1
#
_cell.length_a   1.000
_cell.length_b   1.000
_cell.length_c   1.000
_cell.angle_alpha   90.00
_cell.angle_beta   90.00
_cell.angle_gamma   90.00
#
_symmetry.space_group_name_H-M   'P 1'
#
loop_
_entity.id
_entity.type
_entity.pdbx_description
1 polymer ?
#
loop_
_entity_poly.entity_id
_entity_poly.type
_entity_poly.pdbx_seq_one_letter_code
_entity_poly.pdbx_strand_id
1 'polypeptide(L)'
;MSTETIQVVARKDGELVSKKFKAAPYEFTIATRAKWEMMISDEDVELRAGEYKKIAIQEVTLDADTLAIPCAFTYHAVASVLKVSSKEGNCLVEKPRTIKYVYVLGQETGKVRAGDLLGVVNIFPIMFTREAMKPVLV
;
A
#
# COMPACT_ATOMS: atom_id res chain seq x y z
N MET A 1 3.36 -25.76 10.03
CA MET A 1 2.86 -25.10 8.79
C MET A 1 3.76 -25.53 7.65
N SER A 2 3.21 -25.84 6.48
CA SER A 2 4.03 -26.14 5.30
C SER A 2 4.68 -24.86 4.79
N THR A 3 5.98 -24.93 4.51
CA THR A 3 6.70 -23.84 3.83
C THR A 3 6.62 -24.02 2.33
N GLU A 4 6.46 -22.93 1.59
CA GLU A 4 6.41 -22.90 0.14
C GLU A 4 7.55 -22.06 -0.42
N THR A 5 8.08 -22.48 -1.57
CA THR A 5 8.98 -21.64 -2.37
C THR A 5 8.13 -20.80 -3.30
N ILE A 6 8.01 -19.51 -2.99
CA ILE A 6 7.23 -18.54 -3.76
C ILE A 6 8.15 -17.67 -4.62
N GLN A 7 7.64 -17.21 -5.76
CA GLN A 7 8.29 -16.21 -6.59
C GLN A 7 7.66 -14.85 -6.32
N VAL A 8 8.44 -13.93 -5.76
CA VAL A 8 8.02 -12.55 -5.52
C VAL A 8 8.45 -11.70 -6.69
N VAL A 9 7.48 -11.11 -7.39
CA VAL A 9 7.71 -10.14 -8.47
C VAL A 9 7.49 -8.74 -7.90
N ALA A 10 8.47 -7.87 -8.07
CA ALA A 10 8.45 -6.50 -7.57
C ALA A 10 9.02 -5.54 -8.59
N ARG A 11 8.74 -4.24 -8.43
CA ARG A 11 9.44 -3.19 -9.16
C ARG A 11 10.54 -2.61 -8.29
N LYS A 12 11.76 -2.52 -8.80
CA LYS A 12 12.90 -1.87 -8.13
C LYS A 12 13.60 -0.98 -9.15
N ASP A 13 13.75 0.29 -8.83
CA ASP A 13 14.42 1.27 -9.70
C ASP A 13 13.84 1.33 -11.13
N GLY A 14 12.52 1.11 -11.26
CA GLY A 14 11.79 1.08 -12.53
C GLY A 14 11.73 -0.28 -13.21
N GLU A 15 12.63 -1.19 -12.87
CA GLU A 15 12.74 -2.53 -13.46
C GLU A 15 11.90 -3.56 -12.73
N LEU A 16 11.43 -4.58 -13.46
CA LEU A 16 10.78 -5.74 -12.87
C LEU A 16 11.85 -6.72 -12.41
N VAL A 17 11.84 -7.01 -11.12
CA VAL A 17 12.76 -7.96 -10.49
C VAL A 17 11.95 -9.12 -9.93
N SER A 18 12.50 -10.32 -10.06
CA SER A 18 11.88 -11.51 -9.50
C SER A 18 12.88 -12.31 -8.67
N LYS A 19 12.47 -12.67 -7.46
CA LYS A 19 13.28 -13.42 -6.50
C LYS A 19 12.46 -14.52 -5.86
N LYS A 20 13.10 -15.67 -5.59
CA LYS A 20 12.46 -16.79 -4.90
C LYS A 20 12.66 -16.68 -3.41
N PHE A 21 11.62 -16.95 -2.65
CA PHE A 21 11.65 -16.95 -1.20
C PHE A 21 11.00 -18.22 -0.66
N LYS A 22 11.55 -18.75 0.42
CA LYS A 22 10.86 -19.72 1.27
C LYS A 22 10.02 -18.96 2.28
N ALA A 23 8.71 -19.16 2.25
CA ALA A 23 7.74 -18.49 3.13
C ALA A 23 6.69 -19.48 3.64
N ALA A 24 5.90 -19.07 4.63
CA ALA A 24 4.75 -19.83 5.12
C ALA A 24 3.57 -18.88 5.35
N PRO A 25 2.33 -19.31 5.14
CA PRO A 25 1.16 -18.56 5.58
C PRO A 25 1.17 -18.46 7.11
N TYR A 26 0.64 -17.36 7.66
CA TYR A 26 0.48 -17.18 9.10
C TYR A 26 -0.83 -16.46 9.42
N GLU A 27 -1.32 -16.68 10.63
CA GLU A 27 -2.55 -16.08 11.16
C GLU A 27 -2.19 -14.87 12.04
N PHE A 28 -3.04 -13.85 12.00
CA PHE A 28 -2.89 -12.65 12.82
C PHE A 28 -4.27 -12.15 13.26
N THR A 29 -4.30 -11.46 14.40
CA THR A 29 -5.45 -10.71 14.88
C THR A 29 -5.28 -9.24 14.57
N ILE A 30 -6.40 -8.56 14.31
CA ILE A 30 -6.47 -7.12 14.09
C ILE A 30 -7.02 -6.47 15.36
N ALA A 31 -6.39 -5.38 15.81
CA ALA A 31 -6.89 -4.61 16.96
C ALA A 31 -8.24 -3.94 16.66
N THR A 32 -9.05 -3.73 17.70
CA THR A 32 -10.37 -3.07 17.59
C THR A 32 -10.29 -1.56 17.39
N ARG A 33 -9.12 -0.95 17.66
CA ARG A 33 -8.85 0.47 17.42
C ARG A 33 -7.97 0.65 16.19
N ALA A 34 -8.32 1.60 15.34
CA ALA A 34 -7.56 1.99 14.16
C ALA A 34 -7.14 3.47 14.23
N LYS A 35 -6.18 3.83 13.39
CA LYS A 35 -5.82 5.21 13.07
C LYS A 35 -6.20 5.51 11.62
N TRP A 36 -6.62 6.73 11.34
CA TRP A 36 -6.76 7.23 9.97
C TRP A 36 -5.55 8.05 9.60
N GLU A 37 -5.02 7.78 8.41
CA GLU A 37 -3.98 8.57 7.78
C GLU A 37 -4.46 9.11 6.43
N MET A 38 -4.09 10.35 6.12
CA MET A 38 -4.52 11.02 4.90
C MET A 38 -3.57 10.70 3.74
N MET A 39 -4.15 10.47 2.56
CA MET A 39 -3.40 10.33 1.31
C MET A 39 -3.53 11.65 0.53
N ILE A 40 -2.63 12.59 0.80
CA ILE A 40 -2.65 13.94 0.23
C ILE A 40 -1.73 13.98 -0.99
N SER A 41 -2.23 14.39 -2.15
CA SER A 41 -1.41 14.49 -3.38
C SER A 41 -0.20 15.40 -3.17
N ASP A 42 0.98 15.02 -3.68
CA ASP A 42 2.16 15.88 -3.71
C ASP A 42 2.44 16.49 -5.09
N GLU A 43 1.61 16.17 -6.07
CA GLU A 43 1.78 16.59 -7.47
C GLU A 43 0.45 17.00 -8.13
N ASP A 44 0.57 17.80 -9.18
CA ASP A 44 -0.52 18.17 -10.09
C ASP A 44 -0.60 17.16 -11.23
N VAL A 45 -1.77 16.53 -11.41
CA VAL A 45 -1.96 15.45 -12.37
C VAL A 45 -3.28 15.61 -13.11
N GLU A 46 -3.23 15.56 -14.44
CA GLU A 46 -4.43 15.37 -15.27
C GLU A 46 -4.79 13.88 -15.28
N LEU A 47 -6.08 13.59 -15.08
CA LEU A 47 -6.62 12.23 -15.01
C LEU A 47 -7.88 12.16 -15.88
N ARG A 48 -7.93 11.19 -16.79
CA ARG A 48 -9.11 10.91 -17.62
C ARG A 48 -10.00 9.87 -16.95
N ALA A 49 -11.30 9.91 -17.24
CA ALA A 49 -12.23 8.86 -16.83
C ALA A 49 -11.73 7.48 -17.33
N GLY A 50 -11.67 6.50 -16.43
CA GLY A 50 -11.15 5.15 -16.67
C GLY A 50 -9.61 5.02 -16.70
N GLU A 51 -8.86 6.12 -16.58
CA GLU A 51 -7.39 6.06 -16.58
C GLU A 51 -6.88 5.47 -15.27
N TYR A 52 -6.03 4.44 -15.37
CA TYR A 52 -5.26 3.93 -14.24
C TYR A 52 -3.94 4.68 -14.12
N LYS A 53 -3.68 5.28 -12.96
CA LYS A 53 -2.49 6.11 -12.76
C LYS A 53 -1.88 5.93 -11.38
N LYS A 54 -0.55 6.07 -11.31
CA LYS A 54 0.19 6.17 -10.06
C LYS A 54 0.39 7.65 -9.76
N ILE A 55 -0.02 8.11 -8.58
CA ILE A 55 0.13 9.48 -8.10
C ILE A 55 0.95 9.47 -6.82
N ALA A 56 1.92 10.37 -6.71
CA ALA A 56 2.72 10.57 -5.53
C ALA A 56 1.94 11.39 -4.49
N ILE A 57 2.12 11.02 -3.21
CA ILE A 57 1.46 11.63 -2.07
C ILE A 57 2.48 12.08 -1.03
N GLN A 58 2.05 12.94 -0.11
CA GLN A 58 2.79 13.19 1.11
C GLN A 58 3.05 11.85 1.83
N GLU A 59 4.30 11.64 2.25
CA GLU A 59 4.73 10.34 2.75
C GLU A 59 4.06 10.02 4.09
N VAL A 60 3.48 8.83 4.20
CA VAL A 60 2.89 8.32 5.43
C VAL A 60 3.78 7.21 5.97
N THR A 61 4.24 7.35 7.22
CA THR A 61 5.02 6.31 7.90
C THR A 61 4.10 5.36 8.64
N LEU A 62 4.36 4.07 8.48
CA LEU A 62 3.68 2.99 9.17
C LEU A 62 4.65 2.32 10.14
N ASP A 63 4.22 2.13 11.37
CA ASP A 63 4.94 1.32 12.34
C ASP A 63 4.97 -0.15 11.91
N ALA A 64 5.94 -0.90 12.44
CA ALA A 64 5.95 -2.35 12.31
C ALA A 64 4.65 -2.95 12.88
N ASP A 65 4.27 -4.13 12.37
CA ASP A 65 3.11 -4.90 12.84
C ASP A 65 1.81 -4.11 12.71
N THR A 66 1.66 -3.41 11.58
CA THR A 66 0.42 -2.71 11.20
C THR A 66 -0.12 -3.20 9.86
N LEU A 67 -1.43 -3.15 9.68
CA LEU A 67 -2.10 -3.39 8.40
C LEU A 67 -2.68 -2.06 7.89
N ALA A 68 -2.43 -1.74 6.63
CA ALA A 68 -2.94 -0.55 5.97
C ALA A 68 -4.01 -0.95 4.94
N ILE A 69 -5.23 -0.46 5.13
CA ILE A 69 -6.37 -0.77 4.26
C ILE A 69 -6.97 0.55 3.75
N PRO A 70 -6.93 0.84 2.44
CA PRO A 70 -7.62 2.00 1.87
C PRO A 70 -9.09 2.03 2.29
N CYS A 71 -9.57 3.20 2.71
CA CYS A 71 -10.97 3.38 3.03
C CYS A 71 -11.80 3.30 1.75
N ALA A 72 -12.88 2.53 1.76
CA ALA A 72 -13.71 2.27 0.57
C ALA A 72 -14.56 3.47 0.12
N PHE A 73 -14.59 4.56 0.91
CA PHE A 73 -15.28 5.79 0.54
C PHE A 73 -14.50 6.58 -0.52
N THR A 74 -15.24 7.23 -1.42
CA THR A 74 -14.66 8.20 -2.35
C THR A 74 -14.45 9.53 -1.64
N TYR A 75 -13.22 10.06 -1.69
CA TYR A 75 -12.86 11.36 -1.11
C TYR A 75 -12.59 12.42 -2.17
N HIS A 76 -12.27 12.02 -3.41
CA HIS A 76 -11.96 12.92 -4.51
C HIS A 76 -12.89 12.66 -5.69
N ALA A 77 -13.55 13.71 -6.20
CA ALA A 77 -14.56 13.57 -7.25
C ALA A 77 -14.01 12.99 -8.57
N VAL A 78 -12.72 13.21 -8.84
CA VAL A 78 -12.07 12.79 -10.10
C VAL A 78 -11.38 11.42 -9.96
N ALA A 79 -11.08 10.94 -8.74
CA ALA A 79 -10.18 9.80 -8.55
C ALA A 79 -10.69 8.83 -7.47
N SER A 80 -10.62 7.53 -7.74
CA SER A 80 -10.79 6.47 -6.74
C SER A 80 -9.44 5.85 -6.41
N VAL A 81 -9.02 5.89 -5.15
CA VAL A 81 -7.81 5.17 -4.71
C VAL A 81 -8.10 3.67 -4.63
N LEU A 82 -7.32 2.88 -5.37
CA LEU A 82 -7.44 1.41 -5.41
C LEU A 82 -6.44 0.73 -4.48
N LYS A 83 -5.19 1.18 -4.50
CA LYS A 83 -4.08 0.61 -3.74
C LYS A 83 -3.05 1.67 -3.37
N VAL A 84 -2.20 1.34 -2.41
CA VAL A 84 -1.05 2.14 -1.99
C VAL A 84 0.25 1.37 -2.22
N SER A 85 1.37 2.10 -2.37
CA SER A 85 2.70 1.49 -2.39
C SER A 85 3.77 2.39 -1.77
N SER A 86 4.85 1.75 -1.35
CA SER A 86 6.07 2.38 -0.84
C SER A 86 7.00 2.79 -1.99
N LYS A 87 8.08 3.52 -1.66
CA LYS A 87 9.21 3.71 -2.59
C LYS A 87 10.03 2.43 -2.78
N GLU A 88 10.12 1.61 -1.74
CA GLU A 88 11.01 0.45 -1.65
C GLU A 88 10.43 -0.82 -2.30
N GLY A 89 9.17 -0.77 -2.75
CA GLY A 89 8.45 -1.90 -3.33
C GLY A 89 7.81 -2.78 -2.25
N ASN A 90 8.03 -4.10 -2.35
CA ASN A 90 7.44 -5.06 -1.41
C ASN A 90 8.18 -5.00 -0.07
N CYS A 91 7.48 -4.64 1.00
CA CYS A 91 8.05 -4.53 2.34
C CYS A 91 7.37 -5.51 3.31
N LEU A 92 8.17 -6.11 4.18
CA LEU A 92 7.69 -6.99 5.25
C LEU A 92 6.89 -6.19 6.28
N VAL A 93 5.83 -6.79 6.82
CA VAL A 93 4.94 -6.14 7.79
C VAL A 93 5.61 -5.96 9.16
N GLU A 94 6.58 -6.81 9.48
CA GLU A 94 7.37 -6.83 10.72
C GLU A 94 8.40 -5.70 10.80
N LYS A 95 8.45 -4.81 9.80
CA LYS A 95 9.31 -3.63 9.75
C LYS A 95 8.48 -2.37 9.57
N PRO A 96 8.98 -1.21 10.02
CA PRO A 96 8.42 0.06 9.61
C PRO A 96 8.40 0.16 8.08
N ARG A 97 7.36 0.78 7.54
CA ARG A 97 7.14 0.93 6.09
C ARG A 97 6.69 2.35 5.78
N THR A 98 6.74 2.70 4.51
CA THR A 98 6.22 3.98 4.01
C THR A 98 5.13 3.74 2.97
N ILE A 99 4.18 4.67 2.90
CA ILE A 99 3.30 4.84 1.76
C ILE A 99 3.72 6.15 1.09
N LYS A 100 4.08 6.06 -0.19
CA LYS A 100 4.47 7.24 -1.00
C LYS A 100 3.61 7.43 -2.24
N TYR A 101 3.01 6.36 -2.74
CA TYR A 101 2.21 6.42 -3.96
C TYR A 101 0.83 5.82 -3.71
N VAL A 102 -0.16 6.39 -4.38
CA VAL A 102 -1.48 5.80 -4.57
C VAL A 102 -1.64 5.38 -6.02
N TYR A 103 -2.32 4.27 -6.23
CA TYR A 103 -2.83 3.88 -7.54
C TYR A 103 -4.30 4.24 -7.60
N VAL A 104 -4.65 5.06 -8.59
CA VAL A 104 -6.01 5.56 -8.77
C VAL A 104 -6.61 5.07 -10.07
N LEU A 105 -7.94 5.01 -10.08
CA LEU A 105 -8.74 4.98 -11.29
C LEU A 105 -9.46 6.33 -11.43
N GLY A 106 -9.40 6.93 -12.62
CA GLY A 106 -10.18 8.13 -12.91
C GLY A 106 -11.67 7.85 -12.91
N GLN A 107 -12.42 8.50 -12.04
CA GLN A 107 -13.89 8.46 -12.05
C GLN A 107 -14.44 9.38 -13.13
N GLU A 108 -13.82 10.54 -13.28
CA GLU A 108 -14.18 11.58 -14.21
C GLU A 108 -12.93 12.12 -14.91
N THR A 109 -13.12 12.89 -15.99
CA THR A 109 -12.02 13.63 -16.61
C THR A 109 -11.82 14.95 -15.87
N GLY A 110 -10.63 15.16 -15.30
CA GLY A 110 -10.35 16.35 -14.51
C GLY A 110 -8.89 16.43 -14.06
N LYS A 111 -8.66 17.19 -12.98
CA LYS A 111 -7.34 17.41 -12.41
C LYS A 111 -7.34 17.04 -10.93
N VAL A 112 -6.26 16.37 -10.51
CA VAL A 112 -5.82 16.29 -9.13
C VAL A 112 -4.75 17.37 -8.94
N ARG A 113 -4.80 18.09 -7.84
CA ARG A 113 -3.82 19.11 -7.47
C ARG A 113 -2.97 18.67 -6.28
N ALA A 114 -1.75 19.18 -6.21
CA ALA A 114 -0.95 19.05 -5.00
C ALA A 114 -1.71 19.63 -3.80
N GLY A 115 -1.79 18.87 -2.70
CA GLY A 115 -2.58 19.20 -1.52
C GLY A 115 -3.99 18.62 -1.48
N ASP A 116 -4.49 18.05 -2.59
CA ASP A 116 -5.81 17.41 -2.60
C ASP A 116 -5.83 16.13 -1.77
N LEU A 117 -6.90 15.93 -1.00
CA LEU A 117 -7.16 14.67 -0.32
C LEU A 117 -7.67 13.64 -1.33
N LEU A 118 -6.85 12.63 -1.62
CA LEU A 118 -7.22 11.54 -2.52
C LEU A 118 -7.97 10.42 -1.80
N GLY A 119 -7.72 10.26 -0.51
CA GLY A 119 -8.42 9.32 0.34
C GLY A 119 -7.82 9.20 1.73
N VAL A 120 -8.36 8.25 2.48
CA VAL A 120 -7.88 7.90 3.82
C VAL A 120 -7.48 6.44 3.84
N VAL A 121 -6.40 6.11 4.54
CA VAL A 121 -5.99 4.73 4.80
C VAL A 121 -6.22 4.40 6.28
N ASN A 122 -6.89 3.28 6.53
CA ASN A 122 -7.13 2.74 7.86
C ASN A 122 -5.90 1.94 8.29
N ILE A 123 -5.28 2.33 9.40
CA ILE A 123 -4.12 1.66 9.98
C ILE A 123 -4.57 0.89 11.20
N PHE A 124 -4.41 -0.43 11.16
CA PHE A 124 -4.74 -1.32 12.25
C PHE A 124 -3.47 -1.97 12.79
N PRO A 125 -3.18 -1.87 14.10
CA PRO A 125 -2.21 -2.74 14.73
C PRO A 125 -2.62 -4.21 14.56
N ILE A 126 -1.65 -5.07 14.29
CA ILE A 126 -1.84 -6.52 14.22
C ILE A 126 -0.98 -7.23 15.25
N MET A 127 -1.39 -8.44 15.61
CA MET A 127 -0.61 -9.35 16.45
C MET A 127 -0.63 -10.73 15.82
N PHE A 128 0.54 -11.33 15.61
CA PHE A 128 0.64 -12.69 15.10
C PHE A 128 0.18 -13.69 16.16
N THR A 129 -0.71 -14.61 15.78
CA THR A 129 -1.26 -15.62 16.72
C THR A 129 -0.44 -16.91 16.77
N ARG A 130 0.51 -17.06 15.84
CA ARG A 130 1.47 -18.16 15.74
C ARG A 130 2.81 -17.60 15.29
N GLU A 131 3.89 -18.38 15.41
CA GLU A 131 5.21 -17.98 14.91
C GLU A 131 5.15 -17.70 13.40
N ALA A 132 5.21 -16.42 13.04
CA ALA A 132 5.32 -15.97 11.67
C ALA A 132 6.74 -16.27 11.16
N MET A 133 6.84 -17.05 10.09
CA MET A 133 8.12 -17.27 9.42
C MET A 133 8.48 -16.03 8.61
N LYS A 134 9.60 -15.39 8.96
CA LYS A 134 10.20 -14.37 8.09
C LYS A 134 10.64 -15.02 6.78
N PRO A 135 10.21 -14.50 5.61
CA PRO A 135 10.62 -15.07 4.32
C PRO A 135 12.13 -15.05 4.13
N VAL A 136 12.69 -16.17 3.64
CA VAL A 136 14.14 -16.34 3.43
C VAL A 136 14.41 -16.46 1.92
N LEU A 137 15.38 -15.69 1.41
CA LEU A 137 15.80 -15.76 0.01
C LEU A 137 16.39 -17.14 -0.29
N VAL A 138 16.01 -17.72 -1.44
CA VAL A 138 16.49 -19.03 -1.93
C VAL A 138 17.35 -18.84 -3.18
#